data_AF-A0A2E3UFC9-F1
#
_entry.id   AF-A0A2E3UFC9-F1
#
_cell.length_a   1.000
_cell.length_b   1.000
_cell.length_c   1.000
_cell.angle_alpha   90.00
_cell.angle_beta   90.00
_cell.angle_gamma   90.00
#
_symmetry.space_group_name_H-M   'P 1'
#
loop_
_entity.id
_entity.type
_entity.pdbx_description
1 polymer ?
#
loop_
_entity_poly.entity_id
_entity_poly.type
_entity_poly.pdbx_seq_one_letter_code
_entity_poly.pdbx_strand_id
1 'polypeptide(L)'
;MSRNTLEKVLYDLSTSGAHKKKFSEDPNKFLSRYQLDDKERALIRDYKVRELADLGVNTMLTWGFWLQAGKSNRDYLKIMKREEA
;
A
#
# COMPACT_ATOMS: atom_id res chain seq x y z
N MET A 1 2.19 12.25 -11.69
CA MET A 1 1.98 12.78 -10.32
C MET A 1 1.41 11.71 -9.39
N SER A 2 0.38 10.95 -9.77
CA SER A 2 -0.28 10.00 -8.86
C SER A 2 0.64 8.87 -8.34
N ARG A 3 1.54 8.31 -9.17
CA ARG A 3 2.58 7.36 -8.73
C ARG A 3 3.41 7.87 -7.55
N ASN A 4 3.90 9.11 -7.62
CA ASN A 4 4.73 9.67 -6.54
C ASN A 4 3.91 9.83 -5.25
N THR A 5 2.61 10.15 -5.35
CA THR A 5 1.71 10.19 -4.21
C THR A 5 1.51 8.80 -3.61
N LEU A 6 1.27 7.77 -4.44
CA LEU A 6 1.17 6.37 -3.99
C LEU A 6 2.46 5.94 -3.28
N GLU A 7 3.63 6.18 -3.88
CA GLU A 7 4.93 5.87 -3.28
C GLU A 7 5.14 6.60 -1.95
N LYS A 8 4.73 7.87 -1.86
CA LYS A 8 4.79 8.64 -0.60
C LYS A 8 3.91 8.01 0.48
N VAL A 9 2.68 7.60 0.16
CA VAL A 9 1.78 6.93 1.11
C VAL A 9 2.40 5.64 1.63
N LEU A 10 2.91 4.80 0.72
CA LEU A 10 3.52 3.53 1.12
C LEU A 10 4.79 3.76 1.94
N TYR A 11 5.60 4.76 1.61
CA TYR A 11 6.77 5.15 2.41
C TYR A 11 6.37 5.61 3.82
N ASP A 12 5.37 6.48 3.93
CA ASP A 12 4.90 7.01 5.22
C ASP A 12 4.34 5.89 6.11
N LEU A 13 3.59 4.95 5.53
CA LEU A 13 3.11 3.75 6.21
C LEU A 13 4.27 2.79 6.55
N SER A 14 5.31 2.76 5.72
CA SER A 14 6.49 1.92 5.90
C SER A 14 7.45 2.41 7.00
N THR A 15 7.45 3.71 7.31
CA THR A 15 8.50 4.32 8.15
C THR A 15 7.99 4.89 9.47
N SER A 16 6.68 5.01 9.66
CA SER A 16 6.09 5.65 10.85
C SER A 16 5.03 4.77 11.53
N GLY A 17 5.32 4.31 12.75
CA GLY A 17 4.34 3.60 13.58
C GLY A 17 3.09 4.44 13.89
N ALA A 18 3.25 5.77 14.00
CA ALA A 18 2.12 6.69 14.19
C ALA A 18 1.22 6.77 12.95
N HIS A 19 1.79 6.72 11.74
CA HIS A 19 1.02 6.66 10.51
C HIS A 19 0.29 5.33 10.37
N LYS A 20 0.94 4.21 10.70
CA LYS A 20 0.27 2.90 10.75
C LYS A 20 -0.93 2.90 11.68
N LYS A 21 -0.76 3.41 12.91
CA LYS A 21 -1.85 3.48 13.89
C LYS A 21 -3.04 4.28 13.35
N LYS A 22 -2.78 5.48 12.80
CA LYS A 22 -3.81 6.32 12.19
C LYS A 22 -4.49 5.64 11.00
N PHE A 23 -3.73 4.91 10.18
CA PHE A 23 -4.26 4.16 9.05
C PHE A 23 -5.11 2.96 9.51
N SER A 24 -4.72 2.24 10.56
CA SER A 24 -5.51 1.14 11.12
C SER A 24 -6.80 1.61 11.81
N GLU A 25 -6.80 2.81 12.40
CA GLU A 25 -7.97 3.41 13.03
C GLU A 25 -9.00 3.88 12.01
N ASP A 26 -8.56 4.62 10.97
CA ASP A 26 -9.43 5.12 9.91
C ASP A 26 -8.62 5.29 8.61
N PRO A 27 -8.58 4.26 7.75
CA PRO A 27 -7.85 4.31 6.48
C PRO A 27 -8.32 5.47 5.59
N ASN A 28 -9.62 5.74 5.54
CA ASN A 28 -10.18 6.76 4.64
C ASN A 28 -9.76 8.16 5.09
N LYS A 29 -9.83 8.45 6.40
CA LYS A 29 -9.37 9.72 6.98
C LYS A 29 -7.85 9.89 6.93
N PHE A 30 -7.08 8.81 7.00
CA PHE A 30 -5.64 8.88 6.78
C PHE A 30 -5.34 9.21 5.31
N LEU A 31 -5.97 8.50 4.38
CA LEU A 31 -5.75 8.63 2.94
C LEU A 31 -6.28 9.96 2.37
N SER A 32 -7.26 10.60 3.00
CA SER A 32 -7.79 11.91 2.57
C SER A 32 -6.75 13.04 2.64
N ARG A 33 -5.59 12.80 3.27
CA ARG A 33 -4.46 13.75 3.33
C ARG A 33 -3.62 13.75 2.05
N TYR A 34 -3.83 12.76 1.19
CA TYR A 34 -3.07 12.57 -0.04
C TYR A 34 -3.97 12.85 -1.24
N GLN A 35 -3.38 13.39 -2.31
CA GLN A 35 -4.06 13.62 -3.57
C GLN A 35 -4.18 12.30 -4.34
N LEU A 36 -5.13 11.48 -3.91
CA LEU A 36 -5.49 10.20 -4.52
C LEU A 36 -6.90 10.29 -5.09
N ASP A 37 -7.18 9.53 -6.15
CA ASP A 37 -8.56 9.25 -6.56
C ASP A 37 -9.18 8.08 -5.75
N ASP A 38 -10.45 7.79 -5.97
CA ASP A 38 -11.15 6.71 -5.24
C ASP A 38 -10.61 5.32 -5.56
N LYS A 39 -10.13 5.10 -6.78
CA LYS A 39 -9.54 3.83 -7.20
C LYS A 39 -8.22 3.60 -6.47
N GLU A 40 -7.35 4.60 -6.43
CA GLU A 40 -6.07 4.57 -5.74
C GLU A 40 -6.24 4.37 -4.23
N ARG A 41 -7.22 5.06 -3.62
CA ARG A 41 -7.59 4.83 -2.22
C ARG A 41 -8.00 3.38 -1.97
N ALA A 42 -8.81 2.80 -2.85
CA ALA A 42 -9.24 1.41 -2.74
C ALA A 42 -8.05 0.45 -2.86
N LEU A 43 -7.12 0.67 -3.79
CA LEU A 43 -5.94 -0.20 -3.93
C LEU A 43 -5.10 -0.28 -2.64
N ILE A 44 -4.90 0.86 -1.96
CA ILE A 44 -4.13 0.89 -0.70
C ILE A 44 -4.92 0.24 0.42
N ARG A 45 -6.20 0.60 0.60
CA ARG A 45 -7.06 0.04 1.66
C ARG A 45 -7.18 -1.48 1.54
N ASP A 46 -7.30 -1.98 0.32
CA ASP A 46 -7.57 -3.38 0.04
C ASP A 46 -6.27 -4.17 -0.23
N TYR A 47 -5.10 -3.58 0.03
CA TYR A 47 -3.77 -4.18 -0.12
C TYR A 47 -3.53 -4.80 -1.51
N LYS A 48 -4.00 -4.13 -2.58
CA LYS A 48 -3.83 -4.52 -3.98
C LYS A 48 -2.42 -4.24 -4.49
N VAL A 49 -1.44 -4.91 -3.88
CA VAL A 49 0.00 -4.65 -4.07
C VAL A 49 0.48 -4.99 -5.48
N ARG A 50 -0.14 -5.96 -6.16
CA ARG A 50 0.19 -6.28 -7.56
C ARG A 50 -0.29 -5.17 -8.48
N GLU A 51 -1.49 -4.67 -8.27
CA GLU A 51 -2.08 -3.59 -9.06
C GLU A 51 -1.35 -2.27 -8.82
N LEU A 52 -0.91 -1.99 -7.58
CA LEU A 52 -0.01 -0.87 -7.29
C LEU A 52 1.32 -1.00 -8.06
N ALA A 53 1.92 -2.19 -8.11
CA ALA A 53 3.13 -2.44 -8.89
C ALA A 53 2.89 -2.30 -10.40
N ASP A 54 1.73 -2.74 -10.91
CA ASP A 54 1.33 -2.57 -12.32
C ASP A 54 1.13 -1.09 -12.69
N LEU A 55 0.80 -0.22 -11.72
CA LEU A 55 0.81 1.25 -11.87
C LEU A 55 2.21 1.88 -11.81
N GLY A 56 3.26 1.05 -11.71
CA GLY A 56 4.66 1.48 -11.70
C GLY A 56 5.20 1.91 -10.34
N VAL A 57 4.48 1.65 -9.25
CA VAL A 57 4.96 1.88 -7.87
C VAL A 57 6.14 0.94 -7.58
N ASN A 58 7.18 1.46 -6.93
CA ASN A 58 8.34 0.65 -6.54
C ASN A 58 7.94 -0.58 -5.70
N THR A 59 8.36 -1.76 -6.15
CA THR A 59 8.01 -3.05 -5.52
C THR A 59 8.59 -3.24 -4.12
N MET A 60 9.65 -2.52 -3.75
CA MET A 60 10.15 -2.51 -2.37
C MET A 60 9.19 -1.80 -1.42
N LEU A 61 8.49 -0.76 -1.89
CA LEU A 61 7.51 -0.04 -1.08
C LEU A 61 6.23 -0.85 -0.90
N THR A 62 5.75 -1.54 -1.94
CA THR A 62 4.61 -2.46 -1.82
C THR A 62 4.93 -3.65 -0.91
N TRP A 63 6.17 -4.15 -0.96
CA TRP A 63 6.65 -5.19 -0.07
C TRP A 63 6.72 -4.75 1.40
N GLY A 64 7.34 -3.58 1.66
CA GLY A 64 7.41 -3.00 3.00
C GLY A 64 6.02 -2.75 3.60
N PHE A 65 5.12 -2.14 2.81
CA PHE A 65 3.73 -1.94 3.20
C PHE A 65 3.00 -3.24 3.56
N TRP A 66 3.18 -4.30 2.76
CA TRP A 66 2.57 -5.61 3.01
C TRP A 66 3.04 -6.26 4.30
N LEU A 67 4.36 -6.38 4.49
CA LEU A 67 4.92 -7.04 5.67
C LEU A 67 4.58 -6.29 6.96
N GLN A 68 4.51 -4.97 6.90
CA GLN A 68 4.22 -4.16 8.07
C GLN A 68 2.76 -4.22 8.52
N ALA A 69 1.86 -4.66 7.64
CA ALA A 69 0.51 -5.05 8.01
C ALA A 69 0.44 -6.46 8.65
N GLY A 70 1.59 -7.08 8.93
CA GLY A 70 1.68 -8.41 9.54
C GLY A 70 1.39 -9.56 8.57
N LYS A 71 1.36 -9.29 7.26
CA LYS A 71 1.06 -10.28 6.24
C LYS A 71 2.32 -11.06 5.84
N SER A 72 2.15 -12.31 5.38
CA SER A 72 3.30 -13.19 5.13
C SER A 72 4.06 -12.81 3.85
N ASN A 73 5.38 -12.96 3.86
CA ASN A 73 6.20 -12.76 2.66
C ASN A 73 5.85 -13.78 1.56
N ARG A 74 5.43 -14.98 1.94
CA ARG A 74 5.02 -16.03 0.99
C ARG A 74 3.81 -15.58 0.17
N ASP A 75 2.80 -15.01 0.82
CA ASP A 75 1.57 -14.57 0.15
C ASP A 75 1.84 -13.36 -0.75
N TYR A 76 2.73 -12.45 -0.32
CA TYR A 76 3.20 -11.37 -1.20
C TYR A 76 3.77 -11.92 -2.51
N LEU A 77 4.68 -12.90 -2.42
CA LEU A 77 5.30 -13.49 -3.61
C LEU A 77 4.29 -14.20 -4.52
N LYS A 78 3.30 -14.91 -3.95
CA LYS A 78 2.20 -15.51 -4.74
C LYS A 78 1.42 -14.44 -5.51
N ILE A 79 0.94 -13.40 -4.81
CA ILE A 79 0.20 -12.27 -5.40
C ILE A 79 1.02 -11.61 -6.51
N MET A 80 2.31 -11.36 -6.25
CA MET A 80 3.20 -10.74 -7.23
C MET A 80 3.46 -11.62 -8.45
N LYS A 81 3.44 -12.95 -8.31
CA LYS A 81 3.49 -13.91 -9.43
C LYS A 81 2.15 -14.11 -10.14
N ARG A 82 1.06 -13.53 -9.62
CA ARG A 82 -0.33 -13.81 -10.03
C ARG A 82 -0.72 -15.28 -9.85
N GLU A 83 -0.06 -15.97 -8.92
CA GLU A 83 -0.51 -17.25 -8.40
C GLU A 83 -1.54 -16.90 -7.30
N GLU A 84 -2.78 -17.39 -7.40
CA GLU A 84 -3.82 -17.06 -6.41
C GLU A 84 -3.33 -17.34 -4.97
N ALA A 85 -3.51 -16.35 -4.09
CA ALA A 85 -2.94 -16.32 -2.74
C ALA A 85 -3.69 -17.23 -1.78
#